data_AF-A0A6G0XG27-F1
#
_entry.id   AF-A0A6G0XG27-F1
#
_cell.length_a   1.000
_cell.length_b   1.000
_cell.length_c   1.000
_cell.angle_alpha   90.00
_cell.angle_beta   90.00
_cell.angle_gamma   90.00
#
_symmetry.space_group_name_H-M   'P 1'
#
loop_
_entity.id
_entity.type
_entity.pdbx_description
1 polymer ?
#
loop_
_entity_poly.entity_id
_entity_poly.type
_entity_poly.pdbx_seq_one_letter_code
_entity_poly.pdbx_strand_id
1 'polypeptide(L)'
;MENTMKDDDNDEEELDMELLEKFDHKLRRRIYLRKMRQIYRNEERQEREYLHHKIAELEEIIKPLQEQAARRKAWTLLPWKDIADVLGEECDNATTEWSHLKAQVEEYEEIVRIMKKWVATNCALKCSLDDRVSTWRDNSLPANPQSRHLGKEWITKQLYYNATRMFHAYGFPPTDCMDDFHLFDMDLETSAGVQYVFGGQFNDVSSESLALLYCGQTCSVLMANLQHRIPSETVKESDGDMQLHQMVTDNGEFVNVLAASFNEEGRFVAVVQDILDDETVELDDRFRLRRYRTYWVEVFCLPSGQWKRRFLYLLSQQCGPLGPIRLEEEALTWGCNLEDVAPQLRPVRFRHEFLKMCARLCPHGGFFNPENAASRRRR
;
A
#
# COMPACT_ATOMS: atom_id res chain seq x y z
N MET A 1 -99.14 -76.39 -23.22
CA MET A 1 -99.60 -77.77 -23.49
C MET A 1 -98.33 -78.61 -23.82
N GLU A 2 -97.92 -79.63 -23.00
CA GLU A 2 -96.53 -80.23 -22.78
C GLU A 2 -96.44 -81.83 -22.90
N ASN A 3 -95.51 -82.74 -22.45
CA ASN A 3 -94.33 -82.87 -21.49
C ASN A 3 -93.51 -84.25 -21.61
N THR A 4 -92.48 -84.56 -20.75
CA THR A 4 -91.83 -85.89 -20.29
C THR A 4 -90.59 -86.55 -21.05
N MET A 5 -89.71 -87.51 -20.60
CA MET A 5 -89.03 -88.00 -19.31
C MET A 5 -87.96 -89.19 -19.46
N LYS A 6 -87.02 -89.40 -18.47
CA LYS A 6 -86.36 -90.66 -17.87
C LYS A 6 -85.05 -91.45 -18.38
N ASP A 7 -84.27 -92.00 -17.40
CA ASP A 7 -83.46 -93.31 -17.21
C ASP A 7 -82.06 -93.67 -17.88
N ASP A 8 -81.13 -94.58 -17.43
CA ASP A 8 -80.66 -95.29 -16.15
C ASP A 8 -79.24 -96.06 -16.32
N ASP A 9 -78.68 -96.87 -15.36
CA ASP A 9 -77.24 -97.43 -15.24
C ASP A 9 -77.08 -98.98 -14.82
N ASN A 10 -76.04 -99.77 -14.33
CA ASN A 10 -74.67 -99.75 -13.63
C ASN A 10 -73.95 -101.19 -13.57
N ASP A 11 -72.63 -101.42 -13.20
CA ASP A 11 -71.96 -102.61 -12.45
C ASP A 11 -70.36 -102.85 -12.51
N GLU A 12 -69.70 -103.79 -11.72
CA GLU A 12 -68.19 -103.98 -11.50
C GLU A 12 -67.61 -105.45 -11.12
N GLU A 13 -66.28 -105.69 -10.80
CA GLU A 13 -65.55 -107.04 -10.63
C GLU A 13 -64.37 -107.19 -9.54
N GLU A 14 -63.39 -108.17 -9.60
CA GLU A 14 -62.46 -108.63 -8.46
C GLU A 14 -60.88 -108.84 -8.69
N LEU A 15 -60.12 -109.75 -7.97
CA LEU A 15 -58.61 -109.71 -7.76
C LEU A 15 -57.78 -111.04 -7.43
N ASP A 16 -56.47 -110.97 -7.04
CA ASP A 16 -55.42 -112.07 -6.90
C ASP A 16 -54.32 -111.91 -5.74
N MET A 17 -53.29 -112.80 -5.59
CA MET A 17 -52.48 -113.09 -4.36
C MET A 17 -50.88 -113.18 -4.43
N GLU A 18 -50.25 -114.38 -4.24
CA GLU A 18 -48.80 -114.73 -3.95
C GLU A 18 -48.21 -114.38 -2.53
N LEU A 19 -46.92 -113.99 -2.42
CA LEU A 19 -46.27 -113.10 -1.41
C LEU A 19 -45.49 -113.57 -0.15
N LEU A 20 -45.84 -114.63 0.59
CA LEU A 20 -45.57 -114.67 2.06
C LEU A 20 -44.11 -114.44 2.56
N GLU A 21 -43.11 -115.22 2.14
CA GLU A 21 -41.72 -115.06 2.66
C GLU A 21 -41.08 -113.72 2.29
N LYS A 22 -41.45 -113.19 1.11
CA LYS A 22 -41.03 -111.85 0.66
C LYS A 22 -41.58 -110.76 1.59
N PHE A 23 -42.65 -111.01 2.35
CA PHE A 23 -43.11 -110.09 3.40
C PHE A 23 -42.29 -110.16 4.68
N ASP A 24 -41.87 -111.32 5.19
CA ASP A 24 -41.10 -111.36 6.45
C ASP A 24 -39.72 -110.69 6.32
N HIS A 25 -38.99 -110.94 5.23
CA HIS A 25 -37.72 -110.22 5.01
C HIS A 25 -37.93 -108.70 4.87
N LYS A 26 -39.02 -108.27 4.22
CA LYS A 26 -39.44 -106.85 4.20
C LYS A 26 -39.82 -106.34 5.60
N LEU A 27 -40.45 -107.16 6.43
CA LEU A 27 -40.88 -106.82 7.80
C LEU A 27 -39.69 -106.62 8.73
N ARG A 28 -38.73 -107.55 8.75
CA ARG A 28 -37.49 -107.43 9.56
C ARG A 28 -36.71 -106.17 9.18
N ARG A 29 -36.54 -105.89 7.86
CA ARG A 29 -35.91 -104.64 7.38
C ARG A 29 -36.71 -103.39 7.79
N ARG A 30 -38.04 -103.41 7.72
CA ARG A 30 -38.92 -102.32 8.21
C ARG A 30 -38.75 -102.07 9.71
N ILE A 31 -38.65 -103.12 10.54
CA ILE A 31 -38.46 -103.02 11.98
C ILE A 31 -37.09 -102.41 12.32
N TYR A 32 -36.00 -102.89 11.69
CA TYR A 32 -34.66 -102.32 11.88
C TYR A 32 -34.62 -100.83 11.52
N LEU A 33 -35.13 -100.46 10.35
CA LEU A 33 -35.21 -99.06 9.91
C LEU A 33 -36.14 -98.22 10.79
N ARG A 34 -37.17 -98.79 11.42
CA ARG A 34 -38.02 -98.09 12.40
C ARG A 34 -37.24 -97.81 13.69
N LYS A 35 -36.50 -98.80 14.22
CA LYS A 35 -35.68 -98.65 15.43
C LYS A 35 -34.55 -97.64 15.23
N MET A 36 -33.83 -97.68 14.10
CA MET A 36 -32.79 -96.70 13.77
C MET A 36 -33.33 -95.27 13.63
N ARG A 37 -34.46 -95.07 12.95
CA ARG A 37 -35.13 -93.74 12.89
C ARG A 37 -35.63 -93.25 14.26
N GLN A 38 -35.87 -94.15 15.22
CA GLN A 38 -36.23 -93.77 16.58
C GLN A 38 -35.01 -93.35 17.40
N ILE A 39 -33.85 -93.99 17.19
CA ILE A 39 -32.57 -93.61 17.83
C ILE A 39 -32.14 -92.22 17.36
N TYR A 40 -32.00 -92.01 16.04
CA TYR A 40 -31.60 -90.70 15.50
C TYR A 40 -32.52 -89.55 15.93
N ARG A 41 -33.84 -89.76 15.99
CA ARG A 41 -34.81 -88.76 16.48
C ARG A 41 -34.71 -88.47 17.99
N ASN A 42 -34.06 -89.33 18.75
CA ASN A 42 -33.82 -89.13 20.18
C ASN A 42 -32.47 -88.44 20.41
N GLU A 43 -31.44 -88.80 19.65
CA GLU A 43 -30.14 -88.12 19.62
C GLU A 43 -30.30 -86.66 19.18
N GLU A 44 -31.00 -86.41 18.06
CA GLU A 44 -31.33 -85.06 17.55
C GLU A 44 -32.15 -84.22 18.55
N ARG A 45 -32.94 -84.88 19.42
CA ARG A 45 -33.64 -84.20 20.51
C ARG A 45 -32.69 -83.85 21.65
N GLN A 46 -31.84 -84.77 22.07
CA GLN A 46 -30.90 -84.57 23.17
C GLN A 46 -29.84 -83.51 22.84
N GLU A 47 -29.33 -83.46 21.61
CA GLU A 47 -28.49 -82.34 21.14
C GLU A 47 -29.23 -81.01 21.22
N ARG A 48 -30.50 -80.97 20.79
CA ARG A 48 -31.32 -79.75 20.80
C ARG A 48 -31.63 -79.27 22.22
N GLU A 49 -31.96 -80.18 23.13
CA GLU A 49 -32.17 -79.89 24.56
C GLU A 49 -30.87 -79.39 25.21
N TYR A 50 -29.72 -80.00 24.91
CA TYR A 50 -28.40 -79.54 25.36
C TYR A 50 -28.07 -78.13 24.84
N LEU A 51 -28.27 -77.87 23.54
CA LEU A 51 -28.03 -76.56 22.93
C LEU A 51 -28.94 -75.47 23.51
N HIS A 52 -30.23 -75.76 23.74
CA HIS A 52 -31.13 -74.83 24.41
C HIS A 52 -30.69 -74.52 25.85
N HIS A 53 -30.26 -75.53 26.62
CA HIS A 53 -29.69 -75.30 27.94
C HIS A 53 -28.41 -74.44 27.90
N LYS A 54 -27.52 -74.68 26.92
CA LYS A 54 -26.27 -73.92 26.81
C LYS A 54 -26.49 -72.48 26.34
N ILE A 55 -27.49 -72.23 25.50
CA ILE A 55 -27.93 -70.87 25.14
C ILE A 55 -28.45 -70.15 26.38
N ALA A 56 -29.30 -70.77 27.19
CA ALA A 56 -29.84 -70.16 28.41
C ALA A 56 -28.74 -69.81 29.43
N GLU A 57 -27.76 -70.70 29.64
CA GLU A 57 -26.59 -70.47 30.51
C GLU A 57 -25.75 -69.27 30.01
N LEU A 58 -25.47 -69.21 28.71
CA LEU A 58 -24.69 -68.11 28.12
C LEU A 58 -25.45 -66.78 28.16
N GLU A 59 -26.77 -66.78 27.95
CA GLU A 59 -27.60 -65.59 28.11
C GLU A 59 -27.62 -65.07 29.56
N GLU A 60 -27.68 -65.96 30.55
CA GLU A 60 -27.63 -65.59 31.97
C GLU A 60 -26.29 -64.94 32.34
N ILE A 61 -25.17 -65.41 31.78
CA ILE A 61 -23.84 -64.81 31.95
C ILE A 61 -23.73 -63.45 31.21
N ILE A 62 -24.31 -63.33 30.01
CA ILE A 62 -24.19 -62.14 29.16
C ILE A 62 -25.01 -60.95 29.68
N LYS A 63 -26.22 -61.17 30.21
CA LYS A 63 -27.12 -60.11 30.72
C LYS A 63 -26.44 -59.16 31.73
N PRO A 64 -25.84 -59.60 32.85
CA PRO A 64 -25.19 -58.71 33.82
C PRO A 64 -23.95 -57.99 33.26
N LEU A 65 -23.23 -58.62 32.31
CA LEU A 65 -22.08 -57.99 31.63
C LEU A 65 -22.53 -56.86 30.68
N GLN A 66 -23.63 -57.07 29.95
CA GLN A 66 -24.25 -56.04 29.12
C GLN A 66 -24.81 -54.90 29.97
N GLU A 67 -25.45 -55.19 31.11
CA GLU A 67 -25.89 -54.16 32.06
C GLU A 67 -24.72 -53.35 32.64
N GLN A 68 -23.62 -53.98 33.03
CA GLN A 68 -22.42 -53.25 33.47
C GLN A 68 -21.84 -52.37 32.34
N ALA A 69 -21.79 -52.88 31.11
CA ALA A 69 -21.34 -52.11 29.95
C ALA A 69 -22.26 -50.91 29.65
N ALA A 70 -23.58 -51.09 29.74
CA ALA A 70 -24.55 -50.02 29.58
C ALA A 70 -24.44 -48.96 30.69
N ARG A 71 -24.32 -49.37 31.96
CA ARG A 71 -24.12 -48.44 33.10
C ARG A 71 -22.80 -47.66 32.97
N ARG A 72 -21.73 -48.27 32.46
CA ARG A 72 -20.46 -47.55 32.16
C ARG A 72 -20.61 -46.56 31.01
N LYS A 73 -21.26 -46.95 29.90
CA LYS A 73 -21.56 -46.05 28.76
C LYS A 73 -22.43 -44.86 29.15
N ALA A 74 -23.31 -45.01 30.15
CA ALA A 74 -24.25 -43.97 30.55
C ALA A 74 -23.65 -42.85 31.44
N TRP A 75 -22.40 -42.97 31.92
CA TRP A 75 -21.86 -42.06 32.94
C TRP A 75 -20.54 -41.35 32.60
N THR A 76 -19.74 -41.84 31.65
CA THR A 76 -18.43 -41.22 31.36
C THR A 76 -18.02 -41.30 29.89
N LEU A 77 -17.68 -40.12 29.35
CA LEU A 77 -16.97 -39.85 28.09
C LEU A 77 -17.75 -40.08 26.78
N LEU A 78 -17.69 -39.07 25.90
CA LEU A 78 -17.81 -39.29 24.46
C LEU A 78 -16.75 -40.31 24.01
N PRO A 79 -16.97 -41.05 22.90
CA PRO A 79 -15.92 -41.87 22.30
C PRO A 79 -14.64 -41.05 22.09
N TRP A 80 -13.49 -41.63 22.44
CA TRP A 80 -12.19 -40.98 22.24
C TRP A 80 -11.90 -40.65 20.77
N LYS A 81 -12.58 -41.33 19.82
CA LYS A 81 -12.58 -40.97 18.41
C LYS A 81 -13.21 -39.60 18.21
N ASP A 82 -14.46 -39.41 18.62
CA ASP A 82 -15.20 -38.17 18.48
C ASP A 82 -14.47 -36.98 19.16
N ILE A 83 -13.81 -37.23 20.30
CA ILE A 83 -12.95 -36.24 20.97
C ILE A 83 -11.69 -35.91 20.14
N ALA A 84 -11.05 -36.92 19.54
CA ALA A 84 -9.86 -36.72 18.71
C ALA A 84 -10.18 -36.10 17.33
N ASP A 85 -11.34 -36.43 16.75
CA ASP A 85 -11.84 -35.82 15.52
C ASP A 85 -12.09 -34.32 15.76
N VAL A 86 -12.81 -33.94 16.84
CA VAL A 86 -13.04 -32.53 17.22
C VAL A 86 -11.73 -31.81 17.55
N LEU A 87 -10.80 -32.43 18.28
CA LEU A 87 -9.48 -31.82 18.52
C LEU A 87 -8.65 -31.68 17.23
N GLY A 88 -8.87 -32.52 16.23
CA GLY A 88 -8.31 -32.36 14.88
C GLY A 88 -8.91 -31.16 14.16
N GLU A 89 -10.24 -31.07 14.12
CA GLU A 89 -10.97 -29.92 13.54
C GLU A 89 -10.56 -28.60 14.20
N GLU A 90 -10.45 -28.55 15.53
CA GLU A 90 -9.96 -27.37 16.27
C GLU A 90 -8.48 -27.04 15.96
N CYS A 91 -7.62 -28.03 15.69
CA CYS A 91 -6.24 -27.80 15.26
C CYS A 91 -6.15 -27.29 13.81
N ASP A 92 -6.98 -27.79 12.90
CA ASP A 92 -7.07 -27.32 11.51
C ASP A 92 -7.67 -25.90 11.45
N ASN A 93 -8.68 -25.61 12.30
CA ASN A 93 -9.19 -24.26 12.52
C ASN A 93 -8.09 -23.32 13.07
N ALA A 94 -7.39 -23.70 14.14
CA ALA A 94 -6.34 -22.87 14.73
C ALA A 94 -5.15 -22.62 13.78
N THR A 95 -4.78 -23.59 12.93
CA THR A 95 -3.70 -23.41 11.94
C THR A 95 -4.14 -22.59 10.73
N THR A 96 -5.39 -22.72 10.28
CA THR A 96 -5.93 -21.84 9.23
C THR A 96 -6.10 -20.41 9.74
N GLU A 97 -6.64 -20.20 10.95
CA GLU A 97 -6.67 -18.89 11.62
C GLU A 97 -5.28 -18.28 11.77
N TRP A 98 -4.28 -19.05 12.24
CA TRP A 98 -2.90 -18.58 12.34
C TRP A 98 -2.31 -18.16 10.99
N SER A 99 -2.57 -18.93 9.93
CA SER A 99 -2.10 -18.60 8.58
C SER A 99 -2.75 -17.33 8.03
N HIS A 100 -4.05 -17.14 8.29
CA HIS A 100 -4.81 -15.94 7.93
C HIS A 100 -4.33 -14.70 8.71
N LEU A 101 -4.15 -14.84 10.03
CA LEU A 101 -3.66 -13.75 10.88
C LEU A 101 -2.23 -13.33 10.51
N LYS A 102 -1.38 -14.30 10.11
CA LYS A 102 -0.04 -14.01 9.59
C LYS A 102 -0.08 -13.28 8.25
N ALA A 103 -0.96 -13.68 7.33
CA ALA A 103 -1.17 -12.96 6.08
C ALA A 103 -1.69 -11.52 6.30
N GLN A 104 -2.60 -11.33 7.26
CA GLN A 104 -3.05 -9.99 7.67
C GLN A 104 -1.92 -9.15 8.27
N VAL A 105 -1.01 -9.73 9.07
CA VAL A 105 0.17 -9.00 9.56
C VAL A 105 1.10 -8.61 8.42
N GLU A 106 1.35 -9.49 7.45
CA GLU A 106 2.17 -9.17 6.27
C GLU A 106 1.53 -8.08 5.38
N GLU A 107 0.20 -8.13 5.19
CA GLU A 107 -0.57 -7.08 4.52
C GLU A 107 -0.49 -5.75 5.29
N TYR A 108 -0.68 -5.76 6.61
CA TYR A 108 -0.57 -4.55 7.43
C TYR A 108 0.86 -4.01 7.51
N GLU A 109 1.90 -4.84 7.49
CA GLU A 109 3.29 -4.39 7.40
C GLU A 109 3.58 -3.72 6.06
N GLU A 110 3.05 -4.24 4.94
CA GLU A 110 3.15 -3.62 3.63
C GLU A 110 2.35 -2.31 3.54
N ILE A 111 1.10 -2.28 4.05
CA ILE A 111 0.31 -1.04 4.17
C ILE A 111 1.04 -0.03 5.05
N VAL A 112 1.64 -0.44 6.17
CA VAL A 112 2.44 0.44 7.03
C VAL A 112 3.73 0.88 6.34
N ARG A 113 4.34 0.08 5.46
CA ARG A 113 5.50 0.48 4.65
C ARG A 113 5.11 1.51 3.57
N ILE A 114 4.01 1.29 2.86
CA ILE A 114 3.44 2.22 1.87
C ILE A 114 3.02 3.52 2.57
N MET A 115 2.32 3.44 3.70
CA MET A 115 1.96 4.59 4.51
C MET A 115 3.20 5.31 5.04
N LYS A 116 4.23 4.62 5.54
CA LYS A 116 5.49 5.26 5.96
C LYS A 116 6.18 5.97 4.78
N LYS A 117 6.19 5.38 3.59
CA LYS A 117 6.71 6.03 2.37
C LYS A 117 5.89 7.28 2.01
N TRP A 118 4.57 7.17 1.91
CA TRP A 118 3.68 8.29 1.58
C TRP A 118 3.75 9.39 2.65
N VAL A 119 3.73 9.02 3.92
CA VAL A 119 3.92 9.94 5.06
C VAL A 119 5.29 10.59 5.01
N ALA A 120 6.39 9.87 4.70
CA ALA A 120 7.71 10.49 4.56
C ALA A 120 7.76 11.51 3.40
N THR A 121 7.25 11.14 2.22
CA THR A 121 7.16 12.03 1.05
C THR A 121 6.29 13.28 1.32
N ASN A 122 5.26 13.17 2.16
CA ASN A 122 4.32 14.27 2.44
C ASN A 122 4.52 14.96 3.81
N CYS A 123 5.39 14.45 4.71
CA CYS A 123 5.63 15.05 6.03
C CYS A 123 6.50 16.30 5.98
N ALA A 124 7.27 16.52 4.91
CA ALA A 124 7.93 17.80 4.65
C ALA A 124 6.92 18.98 4.52
N LEU A 125 5.62 18.68 4.39
CA LEU A 125 4.51 19.62 4.28
C LEU A 125 3.50 19.48 5.44
N LYS A 126 3.93 19.00 6.63
CA LYS A 126 3.11 18.97 7.86
C LYS A 126 3.37 20.17 8.80
N CYS A 127 3.36 21.37 8.22
CA CYS A 127 2.96 22.56 8.97
C CYS A 127 1.41 22.66 8.99
N SER A 128 0.85 23.67 9.65
CA SER A 128 -0.60 23.82 9.89
C SER A 128 -1.47 23.77 8.62
N LEU A 129 -2.77 23.47 8.79
CA LEU A 129 -3.82 23.90 7.85
C LEU A 129 -3.94 25.44 7.89
N ASP A 130 -3.01 26.08 7.21
CA ASP A 130 -2.90 27.51 6.94
C ASP A 130 -2.91 27.68 5.42
N ASP A 131 -3.63 28.66 4.88
CA ASP A 131 -3.78 28.91 3.44
C ASP A 131 -2.46 29.22 2.71
N ARG A 132 -1.34 29.29 3.46
CA ARG A 132 0.05 29.47 3.03
C ARG A 132 0.78 28.16 2.70
N VAL A 133 0.29 27.01 3.16
CA VAL A 133 0.98 25.71 3.02
C VAL A 133 0.50 24.98 1.77
N SER A 134 1.45 24.62 0.90
CA SER A 134 1.21 23.81 -0.31
C SER A 134 0.77 22.40 0.07
N THR A 135 -0.30 21.89 -0.54
CA THR A 135 -0.85 20.55 -0.25
C THR A 135 -0.30 19.52 -1.22
N TRP A 136 -0.47 18.23 -0.92
CA TRP A 136 -0.07 17.14 -1.82
C TRP A 136 -0.66 17.25 -3.24
N ARG A 137 -1.85 17.87 -3.40
CA ARG A 137 -2.51 18.05 -4.70
C ARG A 137 -1.80 19.05 -5.61
N ASP A 138 -1.01 19.95 -5.02
CA ASP A 138 -0.39 21.08 -5.71
C ASP A 138 1.00 20.71 -6.28
N ASN A 139 1.44 19.46 -6.08
CA ASN A 139 2.82 19.00 -6.33
C ASN A 139 2.89 17.61 -7.04
N SER A 140 1.77 17.16 -7.63
CA SER A 140 1.65 15.86 -8.30
C SER A 140 1.31 16.00 -9.78
N LEU A 141 2.00 15.28 -10.67
CA LEU A 141 1.69 15.20 -12.10
C LEU A 141 1.38 13.77 -12.56
N PRO A 142 0.21 13.53 -13.20
CA PRO A 142 -0.12 12.21 -13.75
C PRO A 142 0.61 11.91 -15.06
N ALA A 143 0.56 10.66 -15.49
CA ALA A 143 1.18 10.17 -16.73
C ALA A 143 0.28 10.34 -17.97
N ASN A 144 -1.04 10.48 -17.80
CA ASN A 144 -1.95 10.75 -18.92
C ASN A 144 -1.65 12.14 -19.51
N PRO A 145 -1.30 12.28 -20.81
CA PRO A 145 -0.85 13.56 -21.36
C PRO A 145 -1.83 14.73 -21.23
N GLN A 146 -3.14 14.48 -21.30
CA GLN A 146 -4.16 15.53 -21.17
C GLN A 146 -4.33 15.96 -19.72
N SER A 147 -4.41 15.00 -18.79
CA SER A 147 -4.43 15.27 -17.35
C SER A 147 -3.13 15.93 -16.87
N ARG A 148 -1.99 15.59 -17.48
CA ARG A 148 -0.67 16.16 -17.20
C ARG A 148 -0.57 17.61 -17.64
N HIS A 149 -1.06 17.95 -18.83
CA HIS A 149 -1.13 19.35 -19.28
C HIS A 149 -2.04 20.18 -18.36
N LEU A 150 -3.22 19.66 -18.01
CA LEU A 150 -4.14 20.33 -17.08
C LEU A 150 -3.55 20.49 -15.67
N GLY A 151 -2.80 19.49 -15.18
CA GLY A 151 -2.07 19.58 -13.91
C GLY A 151 -0.98 20.65 -13.94
N LYS A 152 -0.17 20.70 -15.00
CA LYS A 152 0.86 21.74 -15.20
C LYS A 152 0.22 23.14 -15.24
N GLU A 153 -0.88 23.32 -15.97
CA GLU A 153 -1.65 24.57 -15.98
C GLU A 153 -2.20 24.94 -14.59
N TRP A 154 -2.79 23.98 -13.87
CA TRP A 154 -3.41 24.22 -12.57
C TRP A 154 -2.38 24.72 -11.55
N ILE A 155 -1.28 23.98 -11.38
CA ILE A 155 -0.20 24.31 -10.44
C ILE A 155 0.37 25.71 -10.76
N THR A 156 0.69 25.97 -12.02
CA THR A 156 1.33 27.24 -12.42
C THR A 156 0.38 28.43 -12.30
N LYS A 157 -0.90 28.30 -12.69
CA LYS A 157 -1.91 29.34 -12.49
C LYS A 157 -2.19 29.60 -11.01
N GLN A 158 -2.26 28.56 -10.18
CA GLN A 158 -2.42 28.70 -8.73
C GLN A 158 -1.27 29.47 -8.09
N LEU A 159 -0.03 29.22 -8.49
CA LEU A 159 1.14 29.96 -8.02
C LEU A 159 1.11 31.42 -8.48
N TYR A 160 0.78 31.67 -9.76
CA TYR A 160 0.69 33.01 -10.35
C TYR A 160 -0.37 33.88 -9.66
N TYR A 161 -1.61 33.40 -9.51
CA TYR A 161 -2.66 34.16 -8.83
C TYR A 161 -2.37 34.36 -7.32
N ASN A 162 -1.58 33.48 -6.70
CA ASN A 162 -1.14 33.67 -5.31
C ASN A 162 0.09 34.58 -5.16
N ALA A 163 0.82 34.92 -6.23
CA ALA A 163 2.12 35.62 -6.14
C ALA A 163 2.06 36.90 -5.29
N THR A 164 1.10 37.80 -5.58
CA THR A 164 0.89 39.06 -4.84
C THR A 164 0.58 38.82 -3.36
N ARG A 165 -0.19 37.77 -3.04
CA ARG A 165 -0.51 37.37 -1.66
C ARG A 165 0.73 36.87 -0.92
N MET A 166 1.59 36.11 -1.59
CA MET A 166 2.84 35.59 -1.01
C MET A 166 3.85 36.72 -0.76
N PHE A 167 4.06 37.63 -1.71
CA PHE A 167 4.91 38.82 -1.47
C PHE A 167 4.42 39.65 -0.28
N HIS A 168 3.12 39.91 -0.16
CA HIS A 168 2.56 40.60 1.01
C HIS A 168 2.73 39.80 2.32
N ALA A 169 2.53 38.49 2.30
CA ALA A 169 2.66 37.63 3.48
C ALA A 169 4.10 37.58 4.04
N TYR A 170 5.12 37.71 3.18
CA TYR A 170 6.53 37.79 3.55
C TYR A 170 7.05 39.25 3.71
N GLY A 171 6.14 40.23 3.81
CA GLY A 171 6.50 41.62 4.17
C GLY A 171 7.23 42.42 3.09
N PHE A 172 7.11 42.03 1.82
CA PHE A 172 7.67 42.81 0.72
C PHE A 172 7.00 44.18 0.62
N PRO A 173 7.72 45.23 0.20
CA PRO A 173 7.13 46.53 -0.02
C PRO A 173 6.08 46.52 -1.16
N PRO A 174 5.15 47.48 -1.19
CA PRO A 174 4.24 47.66 -2.31
C PRO A 174 4.98 48.03 -3.60
N THR A 175 4.34 47.80 -4.75
CA THR A 175 4.94 47.93 -6.09
C THR A 175 5.13 49.38 -6.58
N ASP A 176 4.93 50.38 -5.72
CA ASP A 176 5.28 51.79 -5.94
C ASP A 176 6.58 52.20 -5.20
N CYS A 177 7.09 51.34 -4.32
CA CYS A 177 8.25 51.62 -3.48
C CYS A 177 9.57 51.55 -4.26
N MET A 178 10.38 52.61 -4.13
CA MET A 178 11.69 52.74 -4.78
C MET A 178 12.81 52.01 -4.05
N ASP A 179 12.61 51.61 -2.80
CA ASP A 179 13.66 51.02 -1.97
C ASP A 179 13.96 49.56 -2.40
N ASP A 180 15.21 49.16 -2.16
CA ASP A 180 15.62 47.76 -2.28
C ASP A 180 15.33 47.02 -0.96
N PHE A 181 14.84 45.79 -1.07
CA PHE A 181 14.39 44.96 0.05
C PHE A 181 15.18 43.66 0.09
N HIS A 182 15.50 43.15 1.28
CA HIS A 182 16.25 41.92 1.46
C HIS A 182 15.64 41.09 2.58
N LEU A 183 15.37 39.82 2.31
CA LEU A 183 14.83 38.85 3.25
C LEU A 183 15.66 37.58 3.16
N PHE A 184 16.34 37.22 4.24
CA PHE A 184 17.03 35.94 4.35
C PHE A 184 16.75 35.36 5.73
N ASP A 185 16.10 34.21 5.78
CA ASP A 185 15.90 33.49 7.02
C ASP A 185 16.12 31.98 6.84
N MET A 186 16.36 31.32 7.98
CA MET A 186 16.40 29.88 8.15
C MET A 186 15.63 29.56 9.42
N ASP A 187 14.47 28.93 9.27
CA ASP A 187 13.69 28.37 10.36
C ASP A 187 14.11 26.92 10.58
N LEU A 188 14.28 26.52 11.85
CA LEU A 188 14.63 25.15 12.23
C LEU A 188 13.52 24.60 13.11
N GLU A 189 12.48 24.03 12.49
CA GLU A 189 11.34 23.45 13.21
C GLU A 189 11.66 22.00 13.61
N THR A 190 11.62 21.72 14.93
CA THR A 190 12.10 20.48 15.55
C THR A 190 11.49 19.19 14.97
N SER A 191 10.32 19.27 14.32
CA SER A 191 9.60 18.14 13.71
C SER A 191 9.54 18.17 12.17
N ALA A 192 9.65 19.34 11.53
CA ALA A 192 9.55 19.47 10.07
C ALA A 192 10.92 19.61 9.37
N GLY A 193 11.96 19.97 10.11
CA GLY A 193 13.32 20.18 9.61
C GLY A 193 13.65 21.65 9.40
N VAL A 194 14.71 21.91 8.63
CA VAL A 194 15.09 23.26 8.22
C VAL A 194 14.28 23.72 7.00
N GLN A 195 13.83 24.97 7.04
CA GLN A 195 13.26 25.71 5.91
C GLN A 195 14.08 26.98 5.69
N TYR A 196 14.34 27.33 4.43
CA TYR A 196 15.07 28.53 4.02
C TYR A 196 14.16 29.48 3.26
N VAL A 197 14.24 30.76 3.59
CA VAL A 197 13.56 31.84 2.89
C VAL A 197 14.61 32.76 2.28
N PHE A 198 14.58 32.92 0.96
CA PHE A 198 15.33 33.97 0.26
C PHE A 198 14.33 34.89 -0.42
N GLY A 199 14.52 36.19 -0.27
CA GLY A 199 13.69 37.18 -0.93
C GLY A 199 14.40 38.50 -1.09
N GLY A 200 13.94 39.29 -2.05
CA GLY A 200 14.37 40.66 -2.16
C GLY A 200 13.75 41.41 -3.32
N GLN A 201 13.90 42.72 -3.27
CA GLN A 201 13.55 43.66 -4.34
C GLN A 201 14.79 44.44 -4.74
N PHE A 202 15.01 44.58 -6.04
CA PHE A 202 16.19 45.20 -6.64
C PHE A 202 15.78 46.01 -7.87
N ASN A 203 16.57 47.03 -8.21
CA ASN A 203 16.55 47.62 -9.55
C ASN A 203 16.92 46.56 -10.60
N ASP A 204 16.22 46.54 -11.72
CA ASP A 204 16.46 45.60 -12.82
C ASP A 204 16.17 46.28 -14.18
N VAL A 205 16.39 45.59 -15.30
CA VAL A 205 16.10 46.11 -16.64
C VAL A 205 15.27 45.10 -17.41
N SER A 206 14.06 45.49 -17.84
CA SER A 206 13.19 44.58 -18.57
C SER A 206 13.61 44.37 -20.02
N SER A 207 13.43 43.14 -20.48
CA SER A 207 13.50 42.71 -21.86
C SER A 207 12.48 41.59 -22.05
N GLU A 208 11.80 41.55 -23.20
CA GLU A 208 10.91 40.46 -23.59
C GLU A 208 11.59 39.08 -23.51
N SER A 209 12.92 39.04 -23.62
CA SER A 209 13.73 37.82 -23.48
C SER A 209 13.83 37.28 -22.05
N LEU A 210 13.53 38.08 -21.01
CA LEU A 210 13.64 37.65 -19.61
C LEU A 210 12.68 36.51 -19.28
N ALA A 211 11.47 36.49 -19.84
CA ALA A 211 10.52 35.40 -19.62
C ALA A 211 11.09 34.04 -20.05
N LEU A 212 11.57 33.98 -21.30
CA LEU A 212 12.22 32.80 -21.88
C LEU A 212 13.50 32.40 -21.13
N LEU A 213 14.24 33.39 -20.61
CA LEU A 213 15.44 33.16 -19.78
C LEU A 213 15.11 32.59 -18.40
N TYR A 214 14.02 33.04 -17.75
CA TYR A 214 13.59 32.52 -16.46
C TYR A 214 13.15 31.06 -16.56
N CYS A 215 12.24 30.73 -17.50
CA CYS A 215 11.86 29.34 -17.74
C CYS A 215 13.07 28.52 -18.22
N GLY A 216 13.67 28.86 -19.36
CA GLY A 216 14.73 28.08 -20.00
C GLY A 216 16.02 27.92 -19.18
N GLN A 217 16.23 28.71 -18.13
CA GLN A 217 17.36 28.58 -17.21
C GLN A 217 16.96 28.33 -15.74
N THR A 218 15.73 27.89 -15.47
CA THR A 218 15.16 27.62 -14.12
C THR A 218 16.16 27.00 -13.13
N CYS A 219 16.74 25.83 -13.43
CA CYS A 219 17.69 25.16 -12.53
C CYS A 219 18.93 26.01 -12.20
N SER A 220 19.30 26.94 -13.08
CA SER A 220 20.42 27.87 -12.92
C SER A 220 20.03 29.17 -12.19
N VAL A 221 18.77 29.60 -12.34
CA VAL A 221 18.17 30.69 -11.53
C VAL A 221 18.07 30.23 -10.08
N LEU A 222 17.44 29.08 -9.83
CA LEU A 222 17.25 28.48 -8.50
C LEU A 222 18.53 27.96 -7.84
N MET A 223 19.64 27.90 -8.60
CA MET A 223 20.91 27.29 -8.21
C MET A 223 20.71 25.85 -7.69
N ALA A 224 19.99 25.04 -8.46
CA ALA A 224 19.61 23.68 -8.10
C ALA A 224 20.83 22.81 -7.71
N ASN A 225 21.98 23.05 -8.35
CA ASN A 225 23.26 22.38 -8.07
C ASN A 225 24.26 23.26 -7.27
N LEU A 226 23.76 24.28 -6.57
CA LEU A 226 24.52 25.22 -5.72
C LEU A 226 25.72 25.89 -6.44
N GLN A 227 26.94 25.45 -6.14
CA GLN A 227 28.19 25.96 -6.74
C GLN A 227 28.62 25.17 -7.99
N HIS A 228 28.02 24.00 -8.22
CA HIS A 228 28.36 23.06 -9.27
C HIS A 228 27.63 23.41 -10.57
N ARG A 229 28.10 22.86 -11.70
CA ARG A 229 27.60 23.20 -13.02
C ARG A 229 26.18 22.65 -13.23
N ILE A 230 25.31 23.47 -13.82
CA ILE A 230 24.01 23.03 -14.32
C ILE A 230 24.18 22.43 -15.72
N PRO A 231 23.65 21.22 -16.00
CA PRO A 231 23.64 20.64 -17.35
C PRO A 231 22.93 21.54 -18.38
N SER A 232 23.28 21.39 -19.66
CA SER A 232 22.58 22.07 -20.76
C SER A 232 21.15 21.57 -20.93
N GLU A 233 20.93 20.27 -20.81
CA GLU A 233 19.69 19.56 -21.16
C GLU A 233 18.85 19.19 -19.94
N THR A 234 18.40 20.23 -19.20
CA THR A 234 17.50 20.05 -18.04
C THR A 234 16.03 19.95 -18.46
N VAL A 235 15.58 20.70 -19.46
CA VAL A 235 14.19 20.64 -19.96
C VAL A 235 13.87 19.23 -20.48
N LYS A 236 12.74 18.66 -20.05
CA LYS A 236 12.19 17.38 -20.53
C LYS A 236 10.85 17.55 -21.24
N GLU A 237 10.00 18.46 -20.76
CA GLU A 237 8.74 18.85 -21.39
C GLU A 237 8.73 20.37 -21.57
N SER A 238 8.15 20.85 -22.68
CA SER A 238 7.96 22.27 -22.96
C SER A 238 6.62 22.46 -23.67
N ASP A 239 5.72 23.21 -23.04
CA ASP A 239 4.34 23.43 -23.47
C ASP A 239 4.14 24.97 -23.56
N GLY A 240 4.74 25.57 -24.58
CA GLY A 240 4.81 27.04 -24.72
C GLY A 240 5.60 27.69 -23.58
N ASP A 241 4.92 28.52 -22.80
CA ASP A 241 5.45 29.23 -21.63
C ASP A 241 5.76 28.31 -20.42
N MET A 242 5.26 27.07 -20.40
CA MET A 242 5.53 26.09 -19.34
C MET A 242 6.69 25.16 -19.70
N GLN A 243 7.59 24.89 -18.75
CA GLN A 243 8.71 23.96 -18.93
C GLN A 243 8.93 23.09 -17.68
N LEU A 244 9.04 21.77 -17.87
CA LEU A 244 9.43 20.83 -16.81
C LEU A 244 10.92 20.51 -16.94
N HIS A 245 11.69 20.79 -15.88
CA HIS A 245 13.12 20.52 -15.83
C HIS A 245 13.43 19.36 -14.88
N GLN A 246 14.24 18.41 -15.35
CA GLN A 246 14.75 17.31 -14.55
C GLN A 246 16.28 17.25 -14.58
N MET A 247 16.88 17.14 -13.39
CA MET A 247 18.31 16.84 -13.24
C MET A 247 18.60 16.14 -11.91
N VAL A 248 19.76 15.50 -11.83
CA VAL A 248 20.37 15.09 -10.56
C VAL A 248 21.52 16.05 -10.26
N THR A 249 21.66 16.45 -9.00
CA THR A 249 22.75 17.30 -8.49
C THR A 249 24.00 16.48 -8.18
N ASP A 250 25.15 17.15 -8.03
CA ASP A 250 26.41 16.52 -7.61
C ASP A 250 26.28 15.88 -6.20
N ASN A 251 25.33 16.36 -5.37
CA ASN A 251 25.00 15.80 -4.07
C ASN A 251 23.95 14.67 -4.13
N GLY A 252 23.60 14.17 -5.32
CA GLY A 252 22.66 13.06 -5.52
C GLY A 252 21.18 13.41 -5.37
N GLU A 253 20.83 14.68 -5.17
CA GLU A 253 19.44 15.14 -5.10
C GLU A 253 18.81 15.17 -6.50
N PHE A 254 17.63 14.55 -6.66
CA PHE A 254 16.80 14.66 -7.86
C PHE A 254 15.89 15.88 -7.78
N VAL A 255 15.96 16.71 -8.82
CA VAL A 255 15.23 17.97 -8.99
C VAL A 255 14.26 17.80 -10.15
N ASN A 256 12.95 17.94 -9.89
CA ASN A 256 11.89 17.87 -10.90
C ASN A 256 11.02 19.12 -10.81
N VAL A 257 11.43 20.22 -11.46
CA VAL A 257 10.81 21.54 -11.28
C VAL A 257 10.02 21.99 -12.50
N LEU A 258 8.75 22.31 -12.28
CA LEU A 258 7.85 22.90 -13.27
C LEU A 258 7.95 24.43 -13.17
N ALA A 259 8.35 25.08 -14.26
CA ALA A 259 8.40 26.53 -14.39
C ALA A 259 7.34 27.03 -15.39
N ALA A 260 6.85 28.27 -15.19
CA ALA A 260 5.99 28.94 -16.15
C ALA A 260 6.16 30.47 -16.16
N SER A 261 6.03 31.06 -17.34
CA SER A 261 6.02 32.51 -17.60
C SER A 261 4.62 33.06 -17.82
N PHE A 262 4.31 34.21 -17.20
CA PHE A 262 3.09 34.97 -17.39
C PHE A 262 3.46 36.41 -17.74
N ASN A 263 3.01 36.90 -18.89
CA ASN A 263 3.31 38.22 -19.41
C ASN A 263 2.06 39.12 -19.37
N GLU A 264 2.21 40.32 -18.84
CA GLU A 264 1.18 41.36 -18.69
C GLU A 264 1.71 42.69 -19.24
N GLU A 265 0.84 43.69 -19.43
CA GLU A 265 1.28 45.01 -19.88
C GLU A 265 2.10 45.72 -18.77
N GLY A 266 3.39 45.94 -19.01
CA GLY A 266 4.31 46.55 -18.05
C GLY A 266 4.75 45.64 -16.89
N ARG A 267 4.39 44.36 -16.90
CA ARG A 267 4.64 43.39 -15.82
C ARG A 267 4.91 41.99 -16.36
N PHE A 268 5.83 41.28 -15.71
CA PHE A 268 6.14 39.89 -15.98
C PHE A 268 6.20 39.12 -14.65
N VAL A 269 5.62 37.92 -14.62
CA VAL A 269 5.70 37.00 -13.49
C VAL A 269 6.21 35.64 -13.97
N ALA A 270 7.23 35.09 -13.31
CA ALA A 270 7.56 33.68 -13.43
C ALA A 270 7.37 32.96 -12.09
N VAL A 271 6.91 31.72 -12.18
CA VAL A 271 6.69 30.83 -11.04
C VAL A 271 7.36 29.50 -11.28
N VAL A 272 7.86 28.88 -10.21
CA VAL A 272 8.45 27.53 -10.25
C VAL A 272 8.04 26.72 -9.04
N GLN A 273 7.77 25.43 -9.23
CA GLN A 273 7.38 24.48 -8.18
C GLN A 273 8.05 23.12 -8.39
N ASP A 274 8.54 22.50 -7.30
CA ASP A 274 9.04 21.11 -7.31
C ASP A 274 7.87 20.11 -7.36
N ILE A 275 7.95 19.15 -8.27
CA ILE A 275 6.95 18.11 -8.51
C ILE A 275 7.41 16.83 -7.80
N LEU A 276 6.85 16.64 -6.60
CA LEU A 276 7.22 15.56 -5.67
C LEU A 276 6.73 14.20 -6.13
N ASP A 277 5.58 14.12 -6.80
CA ASP A 277 5.03 12.88 -7.34
C ASP A 277 4.80 13.04 -8.84
N ASP A 278 5.39 12.14 -9.63
CA ASP A 278 5.36 12.21 -11.09
C ASP A 278 5.25 10.79 -11.63
N GLU A 279 4.06 10.43 -12.11
CA GLU A 279 3.76 9.08 -12.60
C GLU A 279 4.61 8.69 -13.85
N THR A 280 5.30 9.63 -14.48
CA THR A 280 6.22 9.36 -15.61
C THR A 280 7.65 9.04 -15.17
N VAL A 281 8.00 9.26 -13.90
CA VAL A 281 9.36 9.06 -13.36
C VAL A 281 9.38 7.82 -12.45
N GLU A 282 10.03 6.75 -12.91
CA GLU A 282 10.24 5.56 -12.07
C GLU A 282 11.12 5.91 -10.86
N LEU A 283 10.55 5.80 -9.66
CA LEU A 283 11.19 6.19 -8.40
C LEU A 283 12.17 5.14 -7.86
N ASP A 284 13.20 4.87 -8.66
CA ASP A 284 14.41 4.12 -8.29
C ASP A 284 15.12 4.74 -7.08
N ASP A 285 15.93 3.92 -6.38
CA ASP A 285 16.64 4.29 -5.15
C ASP A 285 17.56 5.50 -5.33
N ARG A 286 18.05 5.72 -6.56
CA ARG A 286 18.87 6.86 -6.99
C ARG A 286 18.14 8.21 -7.04
N PHE A 287 16.80 8.23 -7.03
CA PHE A 287 15.99 9.47 -7.10
C PHE A 287 15.25 9.78 -5.79
N ARG A 288 15.63 9.11 -4.69
CA ARG A 288 14.95 9.22 -3.39
C ARG A 288 15.35 10.41 -2.53
N LEU A 289 16.48 11.07 -2.82
CA LEU A 289 16.85 12.34 -2.20
C LEU A 289 16.25 13.48 -3.03
N ARG A 290 15.37 14.29 -2.42
CA ARG A 290 14.75 15.48 -3.07
C ARG A 290 14.72 16.66 -2.10
N ARG A 291 14.26 17.82 -2.57
CA ARG A 291 14.06 19.01 -1.73
C ARG A 291 12.86 19.79 -2.25
N TYR A 292 11.98 20.26 -1.36
CA TYR A 292 10.84 21.07 -1.76
C TYR A 292 11.28 22.48 -2.18
N ARG A 293 10.70 23.00 -3.26
CA ARG A 293 10.99 24.33 -3.82
C ARG A 293 9.71 25.01 -4.28
N THR A 294 9.54 26.26 -3.90
CA THR A 294 8.61 27.17 -4.60
C THR A 294 9.29 28.51 -4.83
N TYR A 295 9.17 29.04 -6.04
CA TYR A 295 9.78 30.32 -6.42
C TYR A 295 8.76 31.20 -7.13
N TRP A 296 8.75 32.47 -6.77
CA TRP A 296 8.08 33.54 -7.49
C TRP A 296 9.08 34.61 -7.85
N VAL A 297 9.02 35.12 -9.08
CA VAL A 297 9.67 36.36 -9.50
C VAL A 297 8.68 37.23 -10.22
N GLU A 298 8.76 38.53 -9.96
CA GLU A 298 7.94 39.56 -10.57
C GLU A 298 8.83 40.71 -11.00
N VAL A 299 8.82 41.02 -12.30
CA VAL A 299 9.55 42.14 -12.91
C VAL A 299 8.50 43.15 -13.40
N PHE A 300 8.54 44.37 -12.89
CA PHE A 300 7.47 45.35 -13.09
C PHE A 300 8.01 46.76 -13.32
N CYS A 301 7.30 47.52 -14.15
CA CYS A 301 7.62 48.91 -14.44
C CYS A 301 6.92 49.83 -13.43
N LEU A 302 7.69 50.70 -12.78
CA LEU A 302 7.17 51.75 -11.91
C LEU A 302 6.57 52.91 -12.74
N PRO A 303 5.68 53.74 -12.16
CA PRO A 303 5.20 54.97 -12.81
C PRO A 303 6.30 55.97 -13.21
N SER A 304 7.52 55.81 -12.68
CA SER A 304 8.71 56.57 -13.06
C SER A 304 9.41 56.07 -14.34
N GLY A 305 8.94 54.97 -14.93
CA GLY A 305 9.61 54.27 -16.05
C GLY A 305 10.79 53.39 -15.63
N GLN A 306 11.07 53.29 -14.33
CA GLN A 306 12.12 52.44 -13.77
C GLN A 306 11.60 51.00 -13.57
N TRP A 307 12.39 50.01 -13.93
CA TRP A 307 12.04 48.61 -13.69
C TRP A 307 12.60 48.12 -12.35
N LYS A 308 11.75 47.38 -11.62
CA LYS A 308 12.12 46.62 -10.42
C LYS A 308 11.93 45.13 -10.71
N ARG A 309 12.75 44.30 -10.06
CA ARG A 309 12.48 42.88 -9.85
C ARG A 309 12.31 42.63 -8.37
N ARG A 310 11.28 41.88 -7.99
CA ARG A 310 11.22 41.19 -6.69
C ARG A 310 11.13 39.68 -6.88
N PHE A 311 11.72 38.92 -5.96
CA PHE A 311 11.61 37.46 -5.94
C PHE A 311 11.45 36.93 -4.52
N LEU A 312 10.80 35.77 -4.40
CA LEU A 312 10.65 34.97 -3.19
C LEU A 312 10.97 33.51 -3.53
N TYR A 313 11.86 32.89 -2.77
CA TYR A 313 12.26 31.49 -2.88
C TYR A 313 12.06 30.82 -1.53
N LEU A 314 11.19 29.83 -1.50
CA LEU A 314 10.98 28.92 -0.38
C LEU A 314 11.64 27.59 -0.72
N LEU A 315 12.44 27.07 0.20
CA LEU A 315 13.32 25.94 -0.01
C LEU A 315 13.40 25.11 1.27
N SER A 316 13.15 23.80 1.24
CA SER A 316 13.33 22.93 2.41
C SER A 316 14.78 22.48 2.57
N GLN A 317 15.09 21.77 3.67
CA GLN A 317 16.21 20.82 3.67
C GLN A 317 15.92 19.59 2.80
N GLN A 318 16.96 18.85 2.44
CA GLN A 318 16.81 17.64 1.64
C GLN A 318 16.04 16.56 2.43
N CYS A 319 15.25 15.77 1.71
CA CYS A 319 14.43 14.70 2.23
C CYS A 319 14.73 13.40 1.49
N GLY A 320 15.05 12.37 2.25
CA GLY A 320 15.21 11.00 1.78
C GLY A 320 13.93 10.16 1.99
N PRO A 321 13.99 8.84 1.73
CA PRO A 321 12.82 7.96 1.80
C PRO A 321 12.34 7.66 3.23
N LEU A 322 13.13 8.04 4.24
CA LEU A 322 12.79 7.92 5.66
C LEU A 322 12.35 9.27 6.28
N GLY A 323 12.25 10.32 5.46
CA GLY A 323 12.02 11.69 5.90
C GLY A 323 13.24 12.59 5.69
N PRO A 324 13.29 13.76 6.36
CA PRO A 324 14.37 14.74 6.19
C PRO A 324 15.76 14.19 6.58
N ILE A 325 16.82 14.64 5.89
CA ILE A 325 18.20 14.24 6.19
C ILE A 325 18.71 14.86 7.49
N ARG A 326 19.89 14.44 7.95
CA ARG A 326 20.46 14.97 9.20
C ARG A 326 20.91 16.41 9.02
N LEU A 327 20.80 17.19 10.09
CA LEU A 327 21.26 18.59 10.12
C LEU A 327 22.76 18.72 9.78
N GLU A 328 23.57 17.72 10.14
CA GLU A 328 25.00 17.68 9.77
C GLU A 328 25.22 17.48 8.26
N GLU A 329 24.41 16.62 7.62
CA GLU A 329 24.50 16.30 6.20
C GLU A 329 23.99 17.47 5.34
N GLU A 330 22.87 18.08 5.74
CA GLU A 330 22.34 19.30 5.13
C GLU A 330 23.35 20.45 5.26
N ALA A 331 23.95 20.65 6.44
CA ALA A 331 24.93 21.73 6.64
C ALA A 331 26.18 21.56 5.76
N LEU A 332 26.65 20.32 5.55
CA LEU A 332 27.73 20.03 4.60
C LEU A 332 27.35 20.36 3.14
N THR A 333 26.10 20.11 2.72
CA THR A 333 25.57 20.57 1.42
C THR A 333 25.68 22.09 1.25
N TRP A 334 25.56 22.88 2.32
CA TRP A 334 25.79 24.35 2.30
C TRP A 334 27.24 24.76 2.61
N GLY A 335 28.20 23.83 2.66
CA GLY A 335 29.61 24.09 2.92
C GLY A 335 29.96 24.41 4.39
N CYS A 336 29.10 24.01 5.34
CA CYS A 336 29.27 24.25 6.77
C CYS A 336 29.51 22.92 7.51
N ASN A 337 30.76 22.64 7.92
CA ASN A 337 31.04 21.50 8.80
C ASN A 337 30.61 21.82 10.25
N LEU A 338 29.94 20.85 10.89
CA LEU A 338 29.41 20.90 12.26
C LEU A 338 30.00 19.82 13.19
N GLU A 339 30.98 19.03 12.74
CA GLU A 339 31.61 17.95 13.53
C GLU A 339 32.19 18.47 14.86
N ASP A 340 33.04 19.51 14.81
CA ASP A 340 33.65 20.19 15.96
C ASP A 340 32.65 20.94 16.87
N VAL A 341 31.38 21.02 16.46
CA VAL A 341 30.35 21.81 17.15
C VAL A 341 29.55 20.91 18.08
N ALA A 342 29.49 21.25 19.36
CA ALA A 342 28.67 20.52 20.34
C ALA A 342 27.19 20.45 19.88
N PRO A 343 26.50 19.29 19.97
CA PRO A 343 25.20 19.08 19.32
C PRO A 343 24.15 20.17 19.56
N GLN A 344 24.05 20.65 20.80
CA GLN A 344 23.11 21.71 21.21
C GLN A 344 23.40 23.10 20.58
N LEU A 345 24.58 23.31 19.99
CA LEU A 345 24.96 24.53 19.30
C LEU A 345 24.91 24.40 17.76
N ARG A 346 24.74 23.19 17.23
CA ARG A 346 24.69 22.92 15.77
C ARG A 346 23.62 23.75 15.04
N PRO A 347 22.35 23.83 15.51
CA PRO A 347 21.31 24.67 14.90
C PRO A 347 21.73 26.15 14.78
N VAL A 348 22.24 26.72 15.88
CA VAL A 348 22.61 28.14 15.96
C VAL A 348 23.83 28.44 15.08
N ARG A 349 24.83 27.55 15.08
CA ARG A 349 26.03 27.68 14.24
C ARG A 349 25.69 27.63 12.76
N PHE A 350 24.84 26.68 12.34
CA PHE A 350 24.44 26.55 10.95
C PHE A 350 23.65 27.79 10.47
N ARG A 351 22.64 28.23 11.22
CA ARG A 351 21.89 29.47 10.93
C ARG A 351 22.81 30.68 10.80
N HIS A 352 23.82 30.80 11.67
CA HIS A 352 24.77 31.90 11.64
C HIS A 352 25.66 31.91 10.38
N GLU A 353 26.23 30.76 9.97
CA GLU A 353 27.07 30.71 8.76
C GLU A 353 26.26 30.83 7.45
N PHE A 354 25.01 30.34 7.43
CA PHE A 354 24.07 30.56 6.32
C PHE A 354 23.72 32.05 6.16
N LEU A 355 23.33 32.75 7.24
CA LEU A 355 23.00 34.18 7.15
C LEU A 355 24.23 35.02 6.74
N LYS A 356 25.43 34.64 7.19
CA LYS A 356 26.70 35.19 6.67
C LYS A 356 26.95 34.90 5.19
N MET A 357 26.55 33.72 4.70
CA MET A 357 26.62 33.40 3.27
C MET A 357 25.68 34.32 2.49
N CYS A 358 24.39 34.39 2.86
CA CYS A 358 23.41 35.26 2.21
C CYS A 358 23.84 36.75 2.23
N ALA A 359 24.31 37.26 3.37
CA ALA A 359 24.79 38.64 3.50
C ALA A 359 25.99 38.97 2.58
N ARG A 360 26.85 38.00 2.25
CA ARG A 360 27.95 38.17 1.29
C ARG A 360 27.50 38.17 -0.18
N LEU A 361 26.32 37.61 -0.47
CA LEU A 361 25.79 37.41 -1.82
C LEU A 361 24.74 38.47 -2.19
N CYS A 362 24.14 39.10 -1.19
CA CYS A 362 23.14 40.17 -1.31
C CYS A 362 23.58 41.42 -2.08
N PRO A 363 24.80 42.01 -1.90
CA PRO A 363 25.13 43.36 -2.40
C PRO A 363 25.19 43.57 -3.92
N HIS A 364 24.85 42.54 -4.71
CA HIS A 364 24.90 42.57 -6.17
C HIS A 364 23.55 42.35 -6.85
N GLY A 365 22.49 41.96 -6.12
CA GLY A 365 21.16 41.62 -6.68
C GLY A 365 21.12 40.45 -7.67
N GLY A 366 22.27 39.99 -8.17
CA GLY A 366 22.43 38.96 -9.20
C GLY A 366 22.25 37.51 -8.74
N PHE A 367 21.80 37.29 -7.51
CA PHE A 367 21.24 35.99 -7.13
C PHE A 367 19.82 35.88 -7.68
N PHE A 368 19.49 34.71 -8.22
CA PHE A 368 18.21 34.44 -8.90
C PHE A 368 17.88 35.41 -10.05
N ASN A 369 18.88 36.01 -10.71
CA ASN A 369 18.73 36.71 -12.00
C ASN A 369 19.38 35.85 -13.11
N PRO A 370 18.70 35.59 -14.24
CA PRO A 370 19.16 34.64 -15.25
C PRO A 370 20.37 35.11 -16.06
N GLU A 371 20.62 36.43 -16.19
CA GLU A 371 21.83 36.93 -16.86
C GLU A 371 23.09 36.55 -16.05
N ASN A 372 22.97 36.66 -14.73
CA ASN A 372 23.98 36.23 -13.76
C ASN A 372 24.03 34.69 -13.57
N ALA A 373 23.07 33.95 -14.12
CA ALA A 373 23.11 32.50 -14.22
C ALA A 373 23.79 32.04 -15.52
N ALA A 374 23.52 32.72 -16.63
CA ALA A 374 24.13 32.47 -17.94
C ALA A 374 25.65 32.71 -17.93
N SER A 375 26.15 33.67 -17.14
CA SER A 375 27.58 33.88 -16.95
C SER A 375 28.27 32.74 -16.19
N ARG A 376 27.60 32.12 -15.20
CA ARG A 376 28.11 30.95 -14.46
C ARG A 376 28.26 29.71 -15.35
N ARG A 377 27.41 29.55 -16.36
CA ARG A 377 27.50 28.43 -17.35
C ARG A 377 28.77 28.47 -18.22
N ARG A 378 29.55 29.57 -18.20
CA ARG A 378 30.74 29.82 -19.04
C ARG A 378 32.08 29.71 -18.30
N ARG A 379 32.10 29.28 -17.04
CA ARG A 379 33.31 28.96 -16.27
C ARG A 379 33.38 27.47 -15.95
#